data_AF-A0A812X4C9-F1
#
_entry.id   AF-A0A812X4C9-F1
#
_cell.length_a   1.000
_cell.length_b   1.000
_cell.length_c   1.000
_cell.angle_alpha   90.00
_cell.angle_beta   90.00
_cell.angle_gamma   90.00
#
_symmetry.space_group_name_H-M   'P 1'
#
loop_
_entity.id
_entity.type
_entity.pdbx_description
1 polymer ?
#
loop_
_entity_poly.entity_id
_entity_poly.type
_entity_poly.pdbx_seq_one_letter_code
_entity_poly.pdbx_strand_id
1 'polypeptide(L)'
;MGDSQSKQWLYDQDEFTRNGYGRPTTGDLVVGCSPWSDDSIDDTTPMWRPCSDTDTVIIFDWDDTLLCSSAINAQQWRQDQLEQLEQMVESILLTAMHLGETMIVTNGNASWVQDSARRFLPNLQRTLNRVTVMSARAIYEHSFPGDPFAWKRQAFKEILARRRQEGFHPEGVNLIVLGDSPAEIQAARTATKVLCGRSMVKTVKFKEAPSVNELLGQLRRVSQELAGIVQEDKSLSRGLVQRGFPGSIDQLSSWASGWRISETESWDAYSRVAATLLVGA
;
A
#
# COMPACT_ATOMS: atom_id res chain seq x y z
N MET A 1 -11.04 -1.03 19.60
CA MET A 1 -9.95 -1.15 20.62
C MET A 1 -8.99 -2.33 20.38
N GLY A 2 -9.14 -3.14 19.31
CA GLY A 2 -8.28 -4.34 19.10
C GLY A 2 -7.07 -4.17 18.18
N ASP A 3 -6.98 -3.09 17.38
CA ASP A 3 -5.98 -2.99 16.30
C ASP A 3 -4.59 -2.48 16.75
N SER A 4 -4.53 -1.79 17.89
CA SER A 4 -3.27 -1.25 18.42
C SER A 4 -2.46 -2.27 19.22
N GLN A 5 -3.10 -3.28 19.82
CA GLN A 5 -2.41 -4.28 20.66
C GLN A 5 -1.82 -5.43 19.85
N SER A 6 -2.46 -5.84 18.74
CA SER A 6 -1.94 -6.89 17.83
C SER A 6 -0.64 -6.46 17.13
N LYS A 7 -0.46 -5.16 16.93
CA LYS A 7 0.75 -4.59 16.33
C LYS A 7 1.92 -4.61 17.31
N GLN A 8 1.71 -4.31 18.61
CA GLN A 8 2.76 -4.14 19.63
C GLN A 8 3.70 -5.36 19.80
N TRP A 9 3.22 -6.59 19.61
CA TRP A 9 4.05 -7.79 19.86
C TRP A 9 5.22 -7.97 18.86
N LEU A 10 5.08 -7.50 17.62
CA LEU A 10 6.20 -7.45 16.66
C LEU A 10 7.23 -6.36 17.01
N TYR A 11 6.87 -5.38 17.85
CA TYR A 11 7.76 -4.31 18.32
C TYR A 11 8.60 -4.76 19.52
N ASP A 12 8.02 -5.54 20.44
CA ASP A 12 8.69 -5.94 21.68
C ASP A 12 9.84 -6.94 21.46
N GLN A 13 9.87 -7.66 20.33
CA GLN A 13 11.01 -8.52 19.96
C GLN A 13 12.25 -7.74 19.46
N ASP A 14 12.07 -6.49 19.04
CA ASP A 14 13.14 -5.65 18.47
C ASP A 14 13.93 -4.92 19.58
N GLU A 15 13.32 -4.62 20.73
CA GLU A 15 14.05 -4.09 21.90
C GLU A 15 14.99 -5.13 22.53
N PHE A 16 14.67 -6.42 22.41
CA PHE A 16 15.51 -7.49 22.97
C PHE A 16 16.77 -7.75 22.13
N THR A 17 16.75 -7.46 20.82
CA THR A 17 17.90 -7.66 19.92
C THR A 17 18.79 -6.42 19.79
N ARG A 18 18.29 -5.21 20.12
CA ARG A 18 19.10 -3.97 20.11
C ARG A 18 20.02 -3.76 21.31
N ASN A 19 19.87 -4.52 22.39
CA ASN A 19 20.70 -4.37 23.61
C ASN A 19 21.98 -5.23 23.64
N GLY A 20 22.32 -5.90 22.54
CA GLY A 20 23.60 -6.59 22.37
C GLY A 20 24.50 -5.85 21.38
N TYR A 21 25.71 -5.49 21.82
CA TYR A 21 26.84 -4.94 21.05
C TYR A 21 27.05 -3.41 21.11
N GLY A 22 28.21 -3.07 21.67
CA GLY A 22 28.62 -1.73 22.07
C GLY A 22 29.18 -0.86 20.95
N ARG A 23 29.22 0.43 21.26
CA ARG A 23 29.85 1.51 20.48
C ARG A 23 31.35 1.28 20.29
N PRO A 24 31.91 1.81 19.19
CA PRO A 24 33.10 2.63 19.31
C PRO A 24 32.93 4.05 18.74
N THR A 25 33.86 4.90 19.16
CA THR A 25 33.92 6.36 19.12
C THR A 25 34.62 6.96 17.89
N THR A 26 34.16 8.16 17.49
CA THR A 26 34.81 9.33 16.84
C THR A 26 36.23 9.23 16.22
N GLY A 27 36.40 9.86 15.03
CA GLY A 27 37.69 10.46 14.60
C GLY A 27 37.87 10.70 13.08
N ASP A 28 37.78 11.98 12.67
CA ASP A 28 38.61 12.73 11.71
C ASP A 28 38.64 12.50 10.17
N LEU A 29 38.02 13.45 9.44
CA LEU A 29 38.61 14.53 8.59
C LEU A 29 39.59 14.26 7.40
N VAL A 30 39.18 14.83 6.25
CA VAL A 30 39.87 15.55 5.13
C VAL A 30 40.37 14.88 3.81
N VAL A 31 39.85 15.47 2.70
CA VAL A 31 40.35 15.78 1.32
C VAL A 31 40.91 14.75 0.34
N GLY A 32 40.41 14.88 -0.91
CA GLY A 32 41.14 14.58 -2.15
C GLY A 32 40.27 14.74 -3.41
N CYS A 33 40.38 15.87 -4.11
CA CYS A 33 39.81 16.09 -5.45
C CYS A 33 40.67 15.47 -6.57
N SER A 34 40.07 15.40 -7.77
CA SER A 34 40.62 15.56 -9.15
C SER A 34 40.51 14.33 -10.11
N PRO A 35 40.56 14.51 -11.47
CA PRO A 35 39.37 14.63 -12.36
C PRO A 35 39.42 13.79 -13.67
N TRP A 36 38.40 14.00 -14.55
CA TRP A 36 38.18 13.51 -15.94
C TRP A 36 37.63 12.06 -16.05
N SER A 37 36.56 11.74 -16.80
CA SER A 37 36.15 12.14 -18.16
C SER A 37 34.61 12.00 -18.25
N ASP A 38 33.84 13.01 -18.64
CA ASP A 38 33.36 13.26 -20.02
C ASP A 38 33.04 11.98 -20.81
N ASP A 39 31.77 11.56 -20.73
CA ASP A 39 31.09 10.84 -21.81
C ASP A 39 29.65 11.34 -21.86
N SER A 40 29.38 12.11 -22.91
CA SER A 40 28.10 12.66 -23.34
C SER A 40 27.01 11.58 -23.40
N ILE A 41 25.99 11.71 -22.55
CA ILE A 41 24.74 10.95 -22.67
C ILE A 41 23.80 11.75 -23.58
N ASP A 42 23.52 11.16 -24.73
CA ASP A 42 22.55 11.60 -25.73
C ASP A 42 21.13 11.60 -25.13
N ASP A 43 20.64 12.81 -24.86
CA ASP A 43 19.33 13.13 -24.28
C ASP A 43 18.22 13.10 -25.34
N THR A 44 17.99 11.95 -25.98
CA THR A 44 16.96 11.82 -27.03
C THR A 44 16.13 10.54 -27.02
N THR A 45 16.18 9.70 -25.98
CA THR A 45 15.16 8.64 -25.84
C THR A 45 13.86 9.26 -25.33
N PRO A 46 12.77 9.33 -26.14
CA PRO A 46 11.49 9.76 -25.62
C PRO A 46 11.05 8.72 -24.60
N MET A 47 10.97 9.12 -23.32
CA MET A 47 10.20 8.37 -22.33
C MET A 47 8.80 8.20 -22.92
N TRP A 48 8.48 6.98 -23.32
CA TRP A 48 7.11 6.59 -23.66
C TRP A 48 6.24 6.92 -22.45
N ARG A 49 5.53 8.05 -22.51
CA ARG A 49 4.40 8.34 -21.63
C ARG A 49 3.21 7.64 -22.27
N PRO A 50 2.58 6.65 -21.62
CA PRO A 50 1.32 6.12 -22.09
C PRO A 50 0.35 7.28 -22.29
N CYS A 51 -0.30 7.33 -23.46
CA CYS A 51 -1.28 8.35 -23.81
C CYS A 51 -2.52 8.21 -22.92
N SER A 52 -2.48 8.76 -21.70
CA SER A 52 -3.68 9.11 -20.95
C SER A 52 -3.59 10.57 -20.55
N ASP A 53 -4.60 11.36 -20.90
CA ASP A 53 -4.76 12.77 -20.46
C ASP A 53 -4.85 12.92 -18.93
N THR A 54 -4.85 11.81 -18.18
CA THR A 54 -4.89 11.77 -16.72
C THR A 54 -3.59 11.22 -16.17
N ASP A 55 -3.10 11.87 -15.11
CA ASP A 55 -1.89 11.46 -14.40
C ASP A 55 -2.28 10.50 -13.25
N THR A 56 -1.68 9.31 -13.25
CA THR A 56 -2.09 8.15 -12.46
C THR A 56 -1.24 8.01 -11.20
N VAL A 57 -1.91 7.89 -10.06
CA VAL A 57 -1.29 7.66 -8.75
C VAL A 57 -1.87 6.38 -8.15
N ILE A 58 -1.02 5.45 -7.74
CA ILE A 58 -1.37 4.15 -7.19
C ILE A 58 -0.83 4.05 -5.77
N ILE A 59 -1.73 3.94 -4.80
CA ILE A 59 -1.42 3.83 -3.38
C ILE A 59 -1.77 2.43 -2.88
N PHE A 60 -0.79 1.76 -2.29
CA PHE A 60 -0.99 0.51 -1.57
C PHE A 60 -0.93 0.75 -0.06
N ASP A 61 -1.76 0.05 0.70
CA ASP A 61 -1.44 -0.25 2.10
C ASP A 61 -0.36 -1.35 2.20
N TRP A 62 0.24 -1.48 3.38
CA TRP A 62 1.23 -2.51 3.66
C TRP A 62 0.62 -3.71 4.40
N ASP A 63 0.15 -3.48 5.63
CA ASP A 63 -0.41 -4.51 6.50
C ASP A 63 -1.67 -5.12 5.87
N ASP A 64 -1.76 -6.45 5.94
CA ASP A 64 -2.81 -7.30 5.38
C ASP A 64 -3.20 -7.02 3.90
N THR A 65 -2.33 -6.30 3.17
CA THR A 65 -2.50 -5.89 1.77
C THR A 65 -1.32 -6.29 0.90
N LEU A 66 -0.09 -5.97 1.31
CA LEU A 66 1.15 -6.45 0.68
C LEU A 66 1.87 -7.47 1.58
N LEU A 67 1.85 -7.25 2.89
CA LEU A 67 2.34 -8.19 3.89
C LEU A 67 1.16 -8.86 4.61
N CYS A 68 1.20 -10.18 4.82
CA CYS A 68 0.19 -10.88 5.63
C CYS A 68 0.45 -10.74 7.14
N SER A 69 0.46 -9.50 7.64
CA SER A 69 0.80 -9.14 9.02
C SER A 69 0.00 -9.91 10.08
N SER A 70 -1.31 -10.08 9.89
CA SER A 70 -2.16 -10.83 10.82
C SER A 70 -1.80 -12.30 10.86
N ALA A 71 -1.56 -12.93 9.70
CA ALA A 71 -1.12 -14.32 9.64
C ALA A 71 0.28 -14.51 10.26
N ILE A 72 1.18 -13.54 10.06
CA ILE A 72 2.52 -13.52 10.67
C ILE A 72 2.41 -13.46 12.19
N ASN A 73 1.59 -12.54 12.73
CA ASN A 73 1.34 -12.39 14.16
C ASN A 73 0.73 -13.64 14.78
N ALA A 74 -0.17 -14.31 14.06
CA ALA A 74 -0.77 -15.57 14.50
C ALA A 74 0.17 -16.78 14.36
N GLN A 75 1.40 -16.60 13.85
CA GLN A 75 2.32 -17.68 13.49
C GLN A 75 1.71 -18.70 12.49
N GLN A 76 0.79 -18.22 11.65
CA GLN A 76 0.07 -19.01 10.64
C GLN A 76 0.66 -18.80 9.25
N TRP A 77 1.95 -19.07 9.13
CA TRP A 77 2.69 -18.91 7.88
C TRP A 77 3.76 -20.00 7.75
N ARG A 78 4.18 -20.25 6.52
CA ARG A 78 5.34 -21.07 6.20
C ARG A 78 6.27 -20.33 5.28
N GLN A 79 7.55 -20.69 5.33
CA GLN A 79 8.60 -20.04 4.53
C GLN A 79 8.30 -20.09 3.02
N ASP A 80 7.83 -21.23 2.50
CA ASP A 80 7.45 -21.43 1.10
C ASP A 80 6.31 -20.51 0.64
N GLN A 81 5.43 -20.13 1.56
CA GLN A 81 4.33 -19.20 1.26
C GLN A 81 4.82 -17.75 1.24
N LEU A 82 5.74 -17.38 2.12
CA LEU A 82 6.32 -16.03 2.15
C LEU A 82 7.21 -15.78 0.93
N GLU A 83 7.95 -16.78 0.46
CA GLU A 83 8.74 -16.69 -0.78
C GLU A 83 7.84 -16.45 -2.01
N GLN A 84 6.69 -17.14 -2.08
CA GLN A 84 5.71 -16.88 -3.14
C GLN A 84 5.07 -15.50 -3.00
N LEU A 85 4.79 -15.07 -1.75
CA LEU A 85 4.20 -13.76 -1.49
C LEU A 85 5.18 -12.66 -1.92
N GLU A 86 6.46 -12.79 -1.59
CA GLU A 86 7.52 -11.87 -1.99
C GLU A 86 7.58 -11.66 -3.50
N GLN A 87 7.62 -12.75 -4.27
CA GLN A 87 7.61 -12.68 -5.74
C GLN A 87 6.34 -11.99 -6.27
N MET A 88 5.20 -12.26 -5.65
CA MET A 88 3.93 -11.66 -6.07
C MET A 88 3.88 -10.16 -5.75
N VAL A 89 4.33 -9.76 -4.56
CA VAL A 89 4.41 -8.35 -4.14
C VAL A 89 5.38 -7.57 -5.02
N GLU A 90 6.54 -8.14 -5.33
CA GLU A 90 7.47 -7.52 -6.28
C GLU A 90 6.82 -7.31 -7.65
N SER A 91 6.21 -8.36 -8.21
CA SER A 91 5.58 -8.30 -9.52
C SER A 91 4.46 -7.25 -9.60
N ILE A 92 3.59 -7.14 -8.59
CA ILE A 92 2.50 -6.16 -8.62
C ILE A 92 3.01 -4.73 -8.43
N LEU A 93 4.04 -4.50 -7.60
CA LEU A 93 4.67 -3.19 -7.44
C LEU A 93 5.38 -2.74 -8.73
N LEU A 94 6.10 -3.66 -9.39
CA LEU A 94 6.73 -3.39 -10.69
C LEU A 94 5.67 -3.04 -11.75
N THR A 95 4.56 -3.77 -11.77
CA THR A 95 3.43 -3.50 -12.69
C THR A 95 2.81 -2.13 -12.39
N ALA A 96 2.55 -1.81 -11.12
CA ALA A 96 2.01 -0.53 -10.72
C ALA A 96 2.92 0.64 -11.14
N MET A 97 4.24 0.51 -10.94
CA MET A 97 5.21 1.52 -11.36
C MET A 97 5.23 1.76 -12.88
N HIS A 98 4.85 0.75 -13.68
CA HIS A 98 4.70 0.91 -15.12
C HIS A 98 3.39 1.64 -15.51
N LEU A 99 2.37 1.58 -14.65
CA LEU A 99 1.05 2.17 -14.88
C LEU A 99 0.91 3.59 -14.33
N GLY A 100 1.74 3.98 -13.37
CA GLY A 100 1.73 5.33 -12.78
C GLY A 100 2.64 5.46 -11.56
N GLU A 101 2.59 6.63 -10.92
CA GLU A 101 3.35 6.85 -9.70
C GLU A 101 2.84 5.93 -8.59
N THR A 102 3.75 5.13 -8.02
CA THR A 102 3.40 4.11 -7.04
C THR A 102 3.99 4.46 -5.68
N MET A 103 3.16 4.33 -4.64
CA MET A 103 3.57 4.57 -3.25
C MET A 103 2.88 3.62 -2.27
N ILE A 104 3.50 3.44 -1.11
CA ILE A 104 2.96 2.68 0.02
C ILE A 104 2.63 3.67 1.14
N VAL A 105 1.40 3.64 1.63
CA VAL A 105 0.95 4.46 2.77
C VAL A 105 0.43 3.55 3.88
N THR A 106 1.18 3.47 4.98
CA THR A 106 0.89 2.58 6.12
C THR A 106 0.58 3.37 7.40
N ASN A 107 -0.20 2.77 8.30
CA ASN A 107 -0.37 3.22 9.68
C ASN A 107 0.64 2.57 10.66
N GLY A 108 1.60 1.78 10.16
CA GLY A 108 2.75 1.34 10.93
C GLY A 108 3.70 2.47 11.27
N ASN A 109 4.71 2.20 12.09
CA ASN A 109 5.77 3.18 12.41
C ASN A 109 6.63 3.54 11.16
N ALA A 110 7.54 4.51 11.30
CA ALA A 110 8.34 5.02 10.19
C ALA A 110 9.22 3.96 9.48
N SER A 111 9.78 3.00 10.22
CA SER A 111 10.63 1.95 9.66
C SER A 111 9.89 0.64 9.36
N TRP A 112 8.60 0.57 9.70
CA TRP A 112 7.81 -0.66 9.69
C TRP A 112 7.88 -1.44 8.38
N VAL A 113 7.68 -0.77 7.24
CA VAL A 113 7.72 -1.42 5.92
C VAL A 113 9.09 -2.03 5.66
N GLN A 114 10.17 -1.29 5.96
CA GLN A 114 11.53 -1.74 5.67
C GLN A 114 11.96 -2.88 6.60
N ASP A 115 11.69 -2.77 7.90
CA ASP A 115 12.08 -3.78 8.88
C ASP A 115 11.28 -5.07 8.72
N SER A 116 9.95 -4.96 8.50
CA SER A 116 9.11 -6.13 8.23
C SER A 116 9.45 -6.81 6.90
N ALA A 117 9.71 -6.05 5.83
CA ALA A 117 10.19 -6.61 4.58
C ALA A 117 11.56 -7.30 4.77
N ARG A 118 12.52 -6.69 5.48
CA ARG A 118 13.83 -7.33 5.72
C ARG A 118 13.70 -8.68 6.42
N ARG A 119 12.72 -8.80 7.32
CA ARG A 119 12.48 -10.03 8.09
C ARG A 119 11.70 -11.09 7.31
N PHE A 120 10.66 -10.70 6.57
CA PHE A 120 9.68 -11.63 6.01
C PHE A 120 9.70 -11.71 4.48
N LEU A 121 10.18 -10.66 3.79
CA LEU A 121 10.26 -10.51 2.33
C LEU A 121 11.63 -9.89 1.93
N PRO A 122 12.77 -10.53 2.29
CA PRO A 122 14.10 -9.92 2.22
C PRO A 122 14.58 -9.51 0.82
N ASN A 123 14.14 -10.18 -0.26
CA ASN A 123 14.53 -9.82 -1.63
C ASN A 123 13.77 -8.60 -2.15
N LEU A 124 12.67 -8.20 -1.50
CA LEU A 124 11.86 -7.06 -1.91
C LEU A 124 12.54 -5.70 -1.68
N GLN A 125 13.63 -5.66 -0.89
CA GLN A 125 14.33 -4.42 -0.52
C GLN A 125 14.72 -3.56 -1.74
N ARG A 126 15.21 -4.18 -2.81
CA ARG A 126 15.60 -3.45 -4.03
C ARG A 126 14.39 -2.77 -4.70
N THR A 127 13.25 -3.44 -4.69
CA THR A 127 12.00 -2.92 -5.25
C THR A 127 11.40 -1.84 -4.34
N LEU A 128 11.42 -2.02 -3.02
CA LEU A 128 10.97 -0.99 -2.07
C LEU A 128 11.78 0.30 -2.15
N ASN A 129 13.08 0.24 -2.45
CA ASN A 129 13.91 1.44 -2.64
C ASN A 129 13.48 2.30 -3.85
N ARG A 130 12.64 1.76 -4.75
CA ARG A 130 12.11 2.46 -5.92
C ARG A 130 10.70 2.99 -5.70
N VAL A 131 10.07 2.67 -4.56
CA VAL A 131 8.70 3.02 -4.22
C VAL A 131 8.72 4.02 -3.07
N THR A 132 7.94 5.10 -3.18
CA THR A 132 7.78 6.04 -2.08
C THR A 132 7.03 5.37 -0.93
N VAL A 133 7.61 5.36 0.26
CA VAL A 133 6.97 4.82 1.48
C VAL A 133 6.66 5.96 2.44
N MET A 134 5.41 6.04 2.88
CA MET A 134 4.94 7.03 3.86
C MET A 134 4.28 6.31 5.04
N SER A 135 4.77 6.59 6.25
CA SER A 135 4.08 6.23 7.49
C SER A 135 3.14 7.37 7.89
N ALA A 136 1.85 7.19 7.64
CA ALA A 136 0.84 8.16 8.03
C ALA A 136 0.78 8.33 9.56
N ARG A 137 0.96 7.23 10.30
CA ARG A 137 1.02 7.27 11.77
C ARG A 137 2.19 8.11 12.26
N ALA A 138 3.41 7.85 11.78
CA ALA A 138 4.59 8.56 12.26
C ALA A 138 4.50 10.08 12.02
N ILE A 139 3.84 10.49 10.93
CA ILE A 139 3.68 11.90 10.59
C ILE A 139 2.53 12.56 11.39
N TYR A 140 1.41 11.87 11.58
CA TYR A 140 0.17 12.51 12.04
C TYR A 140 -0.37 12.04 13.40
N GLU A 141 0.23 11.04 14.05
CA GLU A 141 -0.22 10.56 15.37
C GLU A 141 -0.20 11.66 16.43
N HIS A 142 0.80 12.54 16.41
CA HIS A 142 0.86 13.67 17.33
C HIS A 142 -0.32 14.65 17.15
N SER A 143 -0.70 14.95 15.91
CA SER A 143 -1.79 15.89 15.61
C SER A 143 -3.19 15.26 15.74
N PHE A 144 -3.28 13.94 15.59
CA PHE A 144 -4.55 13.19 15.63
C PHE A 144 -4.40 11.94 16.50
N PRO A 145 -4.17 12.07 17.81
CA PRO A 145 -3.85 10.93 18.67
C PRO A 145 -4.95 9.86 18.64
N GLY A 146 -4.56 8.62 18.39
CA GLY A 146 -5.45 7.46 18.38
C GLY A 146 -6.46 7.40 17.22
N ASP A 147 -6.35 8.26 16.19
CA ASP A 147 -7.24 8.24 15.01
C ASP A 147 -6.51 7.78 13.74
N PRO A 148 -6.41 6.45 13.49
CA PRO A 148 -5.76 5.90 12.30
C PRO A 148 -6.46 6.28 10.99
N PHE A 149 -7.75 6.64 11.04
CA PHE A 149 -8.45 7.16 9.87
C PHE A 149 -8.00 8.58 9.55
N ALA A 150 -7.81 9.44 10.56
CA ALA A 150 -7.27 10.79 10.37
C ALA A 150 -5.88 10.76 9.77
N TRP A 151 -5.01 9.86 10.22
CA TRP A 151 -3.65 9.75 9.72
C TRP A 151 -3.62 9.54 8.22
N LYS A 152 -4.33 8.52 7.70
CA LYS A 152 -4.39 8.28 6.25
C LYS A 152 -5.13 9.36 5.48
N ARG A 153 -6.22 9.92 6.04
CA ARG A 153 -6.90 11.08 5.43
C ARG A 153 -5.94 12.25 5.23
N GLN A 154 -5.09 12.54 6.21
CA GLN A 154 -4.16 13.66 6.13
C GLN A 154 -2.98 13.34 5.21
N ALA A 155 -2.45 12.12 5.25
CA ALA A 155 -1.42 11.66 4.32
C ALA A 155 -1.86 11.81 2.86
N PHE A 156 -3.07 11.38 2.52
CA PHE A 156 -3.58 11.47 1.14
C PHE A 156 -3.78 12.91 0.71
N LYS A 157 -4.23 13.79 1.61
CA LYS A 157 -4.31 15.23 1.33
C LYS A 157 -2.95 15.84 1.05
N GLU A 158 -1.93 15.49 1.83
CA GLU A 158 -0.56 15.99 1.63
C GLU A 158 0.01 15.51 0.30
N ILE A 159 -0.13 14.22 -0.01
CA ILE A 159 0.30 13.64 -1.30
C ILE A 159 -0.32 14.42 -2.47
N LEU A 160 -1.64 14.61 -2.48
CA LEU A 160 -2.32 15.29 -3.59
C LEU A 160 -2.01 16.80 -3.63
N ALA A 161 -1.86 17.44 -2.47
CA ALA A 161 -1.49 18.86 -2.41
C ALA A 161 -0.07 19.11 -2.93
N ARG A 162 0.88 18.25 -2.57
CA ARG A 162 2.27 18.32 -3.05
C ARG A 162 2.34 18.19 -4.57
N ARG A 163 1.65 17.20 -5.13
CA ARG A 163 1.60 16.99 -6.58
C ARG A 163 1.04 18.20 -7.32
N ARG A 164 -0.03 18.81 -6.79
CA ARG A 164 -0.59 20.06 -7.32
C ARG A 164 0.43 21.21 -7.30
N GLN A 165 1.21 21.33 -6.22
CA GLN A 165 2.26 22.36 -6.11
C GLN A 165 3.41 22.13 -7.10
N GLU A 166 3.75 20.86 -7.36
CA GLU A 166 4.76 20.46 -8.35
C GLU A 166 4.28 20.60 -9.80
N GLY A 167 3.06 21.10 -10.03
CA GLY A 167 2.50 21.37 -11.36
C GLY A 167 1.87 20.15 -12.03
N PHE A 168 1.73 19.02 -11.33
CA PHE A 168 1.01 17.87 -11.83
C PHE A 168 -0.52 18.12 -11.82
N HIS A 169 -1.23 17.47 -12.75
CA HIS A 169 -2.69 17.35 -12.80
C HIS A 169 -3.55 18.61 -13.04
N PRO A 170 -3.23 19.55 -13.95
CA PRO A 170 -4.18 20.61 -14.31
C PRO A 170 -5.52 20.04 -14.84
N GLU A 171 -5.48 18.89 -15.51
CA GLU A 171 -6.64 18.21 -16.12
C GLU A 171 -7.30 17.16 -15.21
N GLY A 172 -6.65 16.76 -14.10
CA GLY A 172 -7.16 15.78 -13.13
C GLY A 172 -6.20 14.63 -12.77
N VAL A 173 -6.55 13.88 -11.73
CA VAL A 173 -5.80 12.73 -11.18
C VAL A 173 -6.60 11.45 -11.37
N ASN A 174 -5.95 10.37 -11.81
CA ASN A 174 -6.49 9.02 -11.72
C ASN A 174 -5.90 8.33 -10.48
N LEU A 175 -6.61 8.42 -9.35
CA LEU A 175 -6.17 7.89 -8.06
C LEU A 175 -6.68 6.47 -7.84
N ILE A 176 -5.77 5.51 -7.71
CA ILE A 176 -6.05 4.12 -7.37
C ILE A 176 -5.58 3.86 -5.95
N VAL A 177 -6.45 3.31 -5.10
CA VAL A 177 -6.13 2.97 -3.71
C VAL A 177 -6.48 1.53 -3.40
N LEU A 178 -5.51 0.79 -2.90
CA LEU A 178 -5.57 -0.66 -2.66
C LEU A 178 -5.25 -0.89 -1.18
N GLY A 179 -6.17 -1.47 -0.44
CA GLY A 179 -6.00 -1.65 1.01
C GLY A 179 -7.05 -2.56 1.61
N ASP A 180 -6.72 -3.17 2.74
CA ASP A 180 -7.60 -4.08 3.45
C ASP A 180 -8.45 -3.39 4.51
N SER A 181 -8.25 -2.12 4.87
CA SER A 181 -9.04 -1.49 5.92
C SER A 181 -10.04 -0.45 5.36
N PRO A 182 -11.08 -0.08 6.13
CA PRO A 182 -11.95 1.02 5.74
C PRO A 182 -11.23 2.39 5.71
N ALA A 183 -10.07 2.53 6.37
CA ALA A 183 -9.35 3.79 6.47
C ALA A 183 -8.80 4.26 5.11
N GLU A 184 -8.25 3.35 4.30
CA GLU A 184 -7.74 3.69 2.96
C GLU A 184 -8.89 4.11 2.05
N ILE A 185 -10.01 3.36 2.09
CA ILE A 185 -11.18 3.63 1.26
C ILE A 185 -11.81 4.98 1.63
N GLN A 186 -11.91 5.30 2.92
CA GLN A 186 -12.43 6.58 3.39
C GLN A 186 -11.47 7.74 3.06
N ALA A 187 -10.15 7.53 3.16
CA ALA A 187 -9.15 8.52 2.78
C ALA A 187 -9.25 8.84 1.28
N ALA A 188 -9.33 7.82 0.42
CA ALA A 188 -9.54 7.98 -1.02
C ALA A 188 -10.83 8.74 -1.36
N ARG A 189 -11.93 8.40 -0.69
CA ARG A 189 -13.20 9.13 -0.85
C ARG A 189 -13.13 10.57 -0.37
N THR A 190 -12.34 10.85 0.66
CA THR A 190 -12.17 12.23 1.13
C THR A 190 -11.31 13.03 0.15
N ALA A 191 -10.38 12.37 -0.54
CA ALA A 191 -9.58 12.99 -1.59
C ALA A 191 -10.44 13.53 -2.75
N THR A 192 -11.58 12.93 -3.09
CA THR A 192 -12.48 13.46 -4.14
C THR A 192 -12.89 14.91 -3.90
N LYS A 193 -12.95 15.36 -2.64
CA LYS A 193 -13.32 16.74 -2.28
C LYS A 193 -12.25 17.78 -2.59
N VAL A 194 -10.99 17.35 -2.74
CA VAL A 194 -9.84 18.23 -3.02
C VAL A 194 -9.31 18.05 -4.44
N LEU A 195 -9.75 17.00 -5.13
CA LEU A 195 -9.46 16.76 -6.54
C LEU A 195 -10.24 17.73 -7.43
N CYS A 196 -9.61 18.16 -8.54
CA CYS A 196 -10.18 19.07 -9.53
C CYS A 196 -10.16 18.43 -10.92
N GLY A 197 -10.80 19.06 -11.91
CA GLY A 197 -10.80 18.55 -13.30
C GLY A 197 -11.49 17.20 -13.43
N ARG A 198 -11.06 16.39 -14.40
CA ARG A 198 -11.60 15.05 -14.71
C ARG A 198 -10.98 13.97 -13.81
N SER A 199 -10.83 14.27 -12.53
CA SER A 199 -10.24 13.32 -11.57
C SER A 199 -11.14 12.12 -11.30
N MET A 200 -10.51 10.96 -11.15
CA MET A 200 -11.16 9.69 -10.84
C MET A 200 -10.56 9.11 -9.57
N VAL A 201 -11.41 8.51 -8.73
CA VAL A 201 -10.97 7.74 -7.56
C VAL A 201 -11.47 6.31 -7.69
N LYS A 202 -10.54 5.38 -7.62
CA LYS A 202 -10.77 3.95 -7.77
C LYS A 202 -10.21 3.23 -6.56
N THR A 203 -11.04 2.44 -5.89
CA THR A 203 -10.61 1.71 -4.70
C THR A 203 -10.83 0.22 -4.86
N VAL A 204 -9.88 -0.59 -4.38
CA VAL A 204 -10.04 -2.04 -4.24
C VAL A 204 -9.83 -2.40 -2.77
N LYS A 205 -10.91 -2.81 -2.12
CA LYS A 205 -10.90 -3.27 -0.74
C LYS A 205 -10.48 -4.74 -0.67
N PHE A 206 -9.38 -5.02 -0.01
CA PHE A 206 -8.92 -6.37 0.32
C PHE A 206 -9.71 -6.92 1.52
N LYS A 207 -9.69 -8.24 1.67
CA LYS A 207 -10.17 -8.96 2.85
C LYS A 207 -9.23 -8.65 4.03
N GLU A 208 -9.82 -8.25 5.15
CA GLU A 208 -9.13 -8.03 6.42
C GLU A 208 -8.58 -9.34 7.00
N ALA A 209 -7.40 -9.27 7.65
CA ALA A 209 -6.73 -10.41 8.27
C ALA A 209 -6.69 -11.68 7.38
N PRO A 210 -6.18 -11.60 6.14
CA PRO A 210 -6.12 -12.74 5.25
C PRO A 210 -5.07 -13.74 5.75
N SER A 211 -5.32 -15.03 5.54
CA SER A 211 -4.24 -16.02 5.56
C SER A 211 -3.24 -15.74 4.43
N VAL A 212 -2.02 -16.29 4.51
CA VAL A 212 -1.00 -16.09 3.47
C VAL A 212 -1.50 -16.51 2.09
N ASN A 213 -2.22 -17.63 2.01
CA ASN A 213 -2.82 -18.11 0.76
C ASN A 213 -3.89 -17.15 0.25
N GLU A 214 -4.80 -16.67 1.10
CA GLU A 214 -5.80 -15.71 0.68
C GLU A 214 -5.17 -14.42 0.15
N LEU A 215 -4.12 -13.92 0.80
CA LEU A 215 -3.41 -12.74 0.33
C LEU A 215 -2.76 -12.98 -1.05
N LEU A 216 -2.14 -14.15 -1.25
CA LEU A 216 -1.60 -14.56 -2.55
C LEU A 216 -2.68 -14.55 -3.66
N GLY A 217 -3.85 -15.14 -3.39
CA GLY A 217 -4.94 -15.17 -4.36
C GLY A 217 -5.51 -13.79 -4.68
N GLN A 218 -5.64 -12.95 -3.65
CA GLN A 218 -6.03 -11.54 -3.79
C GLN A 218 -5.06 -10.77 -4.67
N LEU A 219 -3.77 -10.83 -4.38
CA LEU A 219 -2.73 -10.13 -5.15
C LEU A 219 -2.66 -10.65 -6.59
N ARG A 220 -2.76 -11.96 -6.82
CA ARG A 220 -2.81 -12.55 -8.17
C ARG A 220 -4.01 -12.03 -8.96
N ARG A 221 -5.19 -11.93 -8.32
CA ARG A 221 -6.39 -11.35 -8.97
C ARG A 221 -6.17 -9.87 -9.26
N VAL A 222 -5.72 -9.07 -8.31
CA VAL A 222 -5.50 -7.63 -8.55
C VAL A 222 -4.44 -7.41 -9.63
N SER A 223 -3.36 -8.18 -9.64
CA SER A 223 -2.32 -8.08 -10.66
C SER A 223 -2.85 -8.31 -12.08
N GLN A 224 -3.87 -9.16 -12.27
CA GLN A 224 -4.51 -9.38 -13.57
C GLN A 224 -5.40 -8.21 -14.00
N GLU A 225 -5.99 -7.50 -13.04
CA GLU A 225 -7.02 -6.50 -13.28
C GLU A 225 -6.49 -5.06 -13.17
N LEU A 226 -5.29 -4.85 -12.61
CA LEU A 226 -4.77 -3.53 -12.24
C LEU A 226 -4.71 -2.57 -13.44
N ALA A 227 -4.22 -3.05 -14.59
CA ALA A 227 -4.18 -2.25 -15.82
C ALA A 227 -5.58 -1.85 -16.29
N GLY A 228 -6.55 -2.78 -16.23
CA GLY A 228 -7.95 -2.50 -16.55
C GLY A 228 -8.54 -1.47 -15.60
N ILE A 229 -8.32 -1.61 -14.29
CA ILE A 229 -8.76 -0.64 -13.28
C ILE A 229 -8.18 0.74 -13.57
N VAL A 230 -6.89 0.83 -13.89
CA VAL A 230 -6.24 2.10 -14.25
C VAL A 230 -6.92 2.73 -15.47
N GLN A 231 -7.28 1.95 -16.49
CA GLN A 231 -7.87 2.43 -17.74
C GLN A 231 -9.37 2.81 -17.67
N GLU A 232 -10.09 2.39 -16.63
CA GLU A 232 -11.51 2.73 -16.47
C GLU A 232 -11.73 4.25 -16.48
N ASP A 233 -12.77 4.72 -17.17
CA ASP A 233 -13.05 6.14 -17.37
C ASP A 233 -13.95 6.75 -16.28
N LYS A 234 -14.28 5.95 -15.26
CA LYS A 234 -15.12 6.33 -14.12
C LYS A 234 -14.47 5.99 -12.78
N SER A 235 -14.91 6.70 -11.76
CA SER A 235 -14.60 6.35 -10.37
C SER A 235 -15.25 5.01 -10.01
N LEU A 236 -14.55 4.20 -9.22
CA LEU A 236 -14.95 2.83 -8.89
C LEU A 236 -14.70 2.53 -7.42
N SER A 237 -15.61 1.80 -6.79
CA SER A 237 -15.38 1.21 -5.47
C SER A 237 -15.65 -0.27 -5.59
N ARG A 238 -14.60 -1.07 -5.52
CA ARG A 238 -14.67 -2.52 -5.66
C ARG A 238 -14.12 -3.23 -4.42
N GLY A 239 -14.54 -4.46 -4.22
CA GLY A 239 -14.07 -5.33 -3.14
C GLY A 239 -13.59 -6.66 -3.68
N LEU A 240 -12.58 -7.25 -3.06
CA LEU A 240 -12.14 -8.61 -3.34
C LEU A 240 -13.01 -9.57 -2.54
N VAL A 241 -13.71 -10.44 -3.27
CA VAL A 241 -14.60 -11.44 -2.67
C VAL A 241 -14.11 -12.80 -3.11
N GLN A 242 -13.90 -13.69 -2.14
CA GLN A 242 -13.59 -15.07 -2.41
C GLN A 242 -14.81 -15.75 -3.04
N ARG A 243 -14.60 -16.52 -4.11
CA ARG A 243 -15.66 -17.29 -4.74
C ARG A 243 -15.99 -18.48 -3.85
N GLY A 244 -17.27 -18.59 -3.46
CA GLY A 244 -17.78 -19.81 -2.85
C GLY A 244 -17.98 -20.87 -3.93
N PHE A 245 -17.28 -21.99 -3.82
CA PHE A 245 -17.54 -23.18 -4.65
C PHE A 245 -18.29 -24.21 -3.82
N PRO A 246 -19.32 -24.88 -4.37
CA PRO A 246 -19.94 -26.03 -3.71
C PRO A 246 -18.91 -27.16 -3.58
N GLY A 247 -18.63 -27.61 -2.36
CA GLY A 247 -17.55 -28.55 -2.06
C GLY A 247 -16.25 -27.82 -1.73
N SER A 248 -15.67 -28.11 -0.57
CA SER A 248 -14.57 -27.38 0.07
C SER A 248 -13.27 -27.30 -0.76
N ILE A 249 -13.19 -26.37 -1.72
CA ILE A 249 -11.93 -26.08 -2.39
C ILE A 249 -11.27 -24.86 -1.75
N ASP A 250 -10.91 -24.97 -0.47
CA ASP A 250 -10.01 -24.02 0.21
C ASP A 250 -8.68 -23.86 -0.56
N GLN A 251 -8.32 -24.86 -1.37
CA GLN A 251 -7.13 -24.87 -2.22
C GLN A 251 -7.10 -23.73 -3.24
N LEU A 252 -8.26 -23.20 -3.67
CA LEU A 252 -8.30 -22.09 -4.64
C LEU A 252 -8.07 -20.71 -3.99
N SER A 253 -8.02 -20.63 -2.66
CA SER A 253 -7.79 -19.36 -1.95
C SER A 253 -6.49 -18.67 -2.36
N SER A 254 -5.48 -19.43 -2.77
CA SER A 254 -4.21 -18.89 -3.28
C SER A 254 -4.22 -18.54 -4.76
N TRP A 255 -5.24 -18.90 -5.52
CA TRP A 255 -5.28 -18.70 -6.97
C TRP A 255 -6.15 -17.50 -7.33
N ALA A 256 -5.78 -16.78 -8.40
CA ALA A 256 -6.60 -15.68 -8.90
C ALA A 256 -8.05 -16.12 -9.19
N SER A 257 -8.25 -17.35 -9.69
CA SER A 257 -9.58 -17.92 -10.01
C SER A 257 -10.47 -18.10 -8.78
N GLY A 258 -9.88 -18.20 -7.58
CA GLY A 258 -10.61 -18.23 -6.31
C GLY A 258 -11.16 -16.86 -5.89
N TRP A 259 -10.79 -15.78 -6.59
CA TRP A 259 -11.18 -14.42 -6.25
C TRP A 259 -11.88 -13.74 -7.40
N ARG A 260 -12.83 -12.85 -7.07
CA ARG A 260 -13.42 -11.90 -8.01
C ARG A 260 -13.37 -10.50 -7.41
N ILE A 261 -13.25 -9.51 -8.29
CA ILE A 261 -13.46 -8.13 -7.93
C ILE A 261 -14.96 -7.85 -8.10
N SER A 262 -15.67 -7.64 -6.99
CA SER A 262 -17.10 -7.30 -7.02
C SER A 262 -17.29 -5.80 -7.19
N GLU A 263 -18.24 -5.42 -8.04
CA GLU A 263 -18.83 -4.09 -7.99
C GLU A 263 -19.51 -3.93 -6.62
N THR A 264 -19.04 -2.97 -5.81
CA THR A 264 -19.73 -2.66 -4.56
C THR A 264 -20.71 -1.54 -4.85
N GLU A 265 -21.93 -1.89 -5.24
CA GLU A 265 -23.04 -0.95 -5.24
C GLU A 265 -23.42 -0.66 -3.79
N SER A 266 -23.01 0.51 -3.29
CA SER A 266 -23.38 1.11 -2.00
C SER A 266 -22.85 0.41 -0.73
N TRP A 267 -21.91 1.08 -0.06
CA TRP A 267 -21.60 0.82 1.36
C TRP A 267 -22.61 1.48 2.32
N ASP A 268 -23.75 1.99 1.83
CA ASP A 268 -24.82 2.53 2.67
C ASP A 268 -25.37 1.51 3.67
N ALA A 269 -25.13 0.22 3.45
CA ALA A 269 -25.43 -0.84 4.41
C ALA A 269 -24.51 -0.82 5.64
N TYR A 270 -23.21 -0.55 5.49
CA TYR A 270 -22.25 -0.53 6.60
C TYR A 270 -22.30 0.78 7.40
N SER A 271 -22.53 1.90 6.72
CA SER A 271 -22.72 3.22 7.37
C SER A 271 -23.91 3.23 8.32
N ARG A 272 -24.99 2.49 8.00
CA ARG A 272 -26.16 2.36 8.87
C ARG A 272 -25.90 1.52 10.12
N VAL A 273 -25.03 0.51 10.04
CA VAL A 273 -24.67 -0.32 11.19
C VAL A 273 -23.72 0.43 12.12
N ALA A 274 -22.73 1.15 11.57
CA ALA A 274 -21.81 1.96 12.37
C ALA A 274 -22.50 3.19 13.02
N ALA A 275 -23.45 3.83 12.34
CA ALA A 275 -24.22 4.93 12.91
C ALA A 275 -25.17 4.46 14.03
N THR A 276 -25.78 3.28 13.91
CA THR A 276 -26.64 2.71 14.97
C THR A 276 -25.84 2.36 16.24
N LEU A 277 -24.56 1.99 16.10
CA LEU A 277 -23.69 1.67 17.25
C LEU A 277 -23.12 2.91 17.97
N LEU A 278 -23.24 4.11 17.40
CA LEU A 278 -22.79 5.37 18.03
C LEU A 278 -23.93 6.22 18.62
N VAL A 279 -25.19 5.87 18.34
CA VAL A 279 -26.37 6.53 18.93
C VAL A 279 -26.95 5.72 20.11
N GLY A 280 -26.36 4.55 20.41
CA GLY A 280 -26.81 3.63 21.46
C GLY A 280 -25.85 3.39 22.62
N ALA A 281 -24.96 4.35 22.93
CA ALA A 281 -24.08 4.32 24.10
C ALA A 281 -24.20 5.64 24.89
#